data_AF-A0A1I7HV22-F1
#
_entry.id   AF-A0A1I7HV22-F1
#
_cell.length_a   1.000
_cell.length_b   1.000
_cell.length_c   1.000
_cell.angle_alpha   90.00
_cell.angle_beta   90.00
_cell.angle_gamma   90.00
#
_symmetry.space_group_name_H-M   'P 1'
#
loop_
_entity.id
_entity.type
_entity.pdbx_description
1 polymer ?
#
loop_
_entity_poly.entity_id
_entity_poly.type
_entity_poly.pdbx_seq_one_letter_code
_entity_poly.pdbx_strand_id
1 'polypeptide(L)'
;MIDRRQFRCPDAPPVKVAFSDLDSLLDELLQCGIRTARLDLFRVIRQSELSFVHYVTWTLYVTAWDPERGTLYEYQEAAGTTVSTDPLAEDAVEPLAPRQRLETLRRRMQEQSIEVRRGRFVIQTDGADG
;
A
#
# COMPACT_ATOMS: atom_id res chain seq x y z
N MET A 1 1.54 14.45 -39.90
CA MET A 1 0.19 14.75 -39.37
C MET A 1 -0.41 13.42 -38.92
N ILE A 2 -0.49 13.24 -37.59
CA ILE A 2 -1.43 12.46 -36.74
C ILE A 2 -2.08 11.22 -37.42
N ASP A 3 -2.04 9.98 -36.90
CA ASP A 3 -2.72 9.60 -35.66
C ASP A 3 -2.58 8.10 -35.28
N ARG A 4 -2.92 7.79 -34.01
CA ARG A 4 -3.43 6.51 -33.48
C ARG A 4 -2.46 5.33 -33.29
N ARG A 5 -1.48 5.50 -32.40
CA ARG A 5 -1.24 4.42 -31.42
C ARG A 5 -2.35 4.48 -30.38
N GLN A 6 -3.51 3.92 -30.74
CA GLN A 6 -4.52 3.52 -29.77
C GLN A 6 -3.86 2.47 -28.88
N PHE A 7 -3.24 2.93 -27.79
CA PHE A 7 -3.09 2.15 -26.59
C PHE A 7 -4.52 1.76 -26.21
N ARG A 8 -4.94 0.57 -26.64
CA ARG A 8 -6.10 -0.08 -26.08
C ARG A 8 -5.80 -0.22 -24.60
N CYS A 9 -6.37 0.67 -23.79
CA CYS A 9 -6.68 0.32 -22.42
C CYS A 9 -7.52 -0.96 -22.51
N PRO A 10 -7.17 -2.05 -21.81
CA PRO A 10 -8.13 -3.13 -21.65
C PRO A 10 -9.38 -2.52 -21.00
N ASP A 11 -10.52 -2.67 -21.66
CA ASP A 11 -11.87 -2.22 -21.27
C ASP A 11 -12.40 -2.95 -20.02
N ALA A 12 -11.50 -3.59 -19.25
CA ALA A 12 -11.82 -4.32 -18.04
C ALA A 12 -11.56 -3.42 -16.84
N PRO A 13 -12.48 -3.36 -15.85
CA PRO A 13 -12.23 -2.61 -14.64
C PRO A 13 -10.99 -3.18 -13.93
N PRO A 14 -10.13 -2.31 -13.38
CA PRO A 14 -8.93 -2.76 -12.68
C PRO A 14 -9.30 -3.69 -11.52
N VAL A 15 -8.71 -4.88 -11.49
CA VAL A 15 -8.98 -5.90 -10.47
C VAL A 15 -8.03 -5.71 -9.30
N LYS A 16 -8.53 -5.73 -8.06
CA LYS A 16 -7.67 -5.74 -6.86
C LYS A 16 -7.56 -7.15 -6.30
N VAL A 17 -6.32 -7.60 -6.06
CA VAL A 17 -6.01 -8.89 -5.43
C VAL A 17 -5.24 -8.61 -4.15
N ALA A 18 -5.79 -9.05 -3.02
CA ALA A 18 -5.19 -8.88 -1.70
C ALA A 18 -4.52 -10.18 -1.24
N PHE A 19 -3.29 -10.07 -0.75
CA PHE A 19 -2.52 -11.16 -0.15
C PHE A 19 -2.48 -11.00 1.37
N SER A 20 -2.56 -12.14 2.06
CA SER A 20 -2.44 -12.20 3.53
C SER A 20 -0.98 -12.29 4.00
N ASP A 21 -0.07 -12.61 3.08
CA ASP A 21 1.35 -12.83 3.35
C ASP A 21 2.19 -12.17 2.26
N LEU A 22 3.37 -11.68 2.66
CA LEU A 22 4.29 -10.99 1.75
C LEU A 22 4.92 -11.97 0.77
N ASP A 23 5.34 -13.16 1.21
CA ASP A 23 6.01 -14.13 0.33
C ASP A 23 5.12 -14.53 -0.84
N SER A 24 3.83 -14.75 -0.56
CA SER A 24 2.80 -15.05 -1.56
C SER A 24 2.65 -13.92 -2.57
N LEU A 25 2.67 -12.67 -2.10
CA LEU A 25 2.66 -11.51 -3.00
C LEU A 25 3.93 -11.50 -3.86
N LEU A 26 5.12 -11.63 -3.25
CA LEU A 26 6.38 -11.55 -3.99
C LEU A 26 6.50 -12.64 -5.05
N ASP A 27 6.07 -13.86 -4.73
CA ASP A 27 6.05 -14.97 -5.69
C ASP A 27 5.16 -14.62 -6.89
N GLU A 28 3.93 -14.12 -6.66
CA GLU A 28 3.04 -13.69 -7.73
C GLU A 28 3.65 -12.57 -8.59
N LEU A 29 4.27 -11.56 -7.95
CA LEU A 29 4.93 -10.47 -8.67
C LEU A 29 6.05 -10.99 -9.57
N LEU A 30 6.86 -11.92 -9.07
CA LEU A 30 7.96 -12.52 -9.84
C LEU A 30 7.43 -13.38 -10.99
N GLN A 31 6.38 -14.17 -10.76
CA GLN A 31 5.72 -14.98 -11.80
C GLN A 31 5.10 -14.11 -12.90
N CYS A 32 4.51 -12.96 -12.53
CA CYS A 32 3.96 -11.99 -13.47
C CYS A 32 5.03 -11.07 -14.10
N GLY A 33 6.32 -11.26 -13.78
CA GLY A 33 7.41 -10.42 -14.31
C GLY A 33 7.43 -8.98 -13.78
N ILE A 34 6.68 -8.69 -12.72
CA ILE A 34 6.57 -7.38 -12.11
C ILE A 34 7.77 -7.14 -11.20
N ARG A 35 8.59 -6.14 -11.54
CA ARG A 35 9.82 -5.80 -10.82
C ARG A 35 9.74 -4.50 -10.05
N THR A 36 8.57 -3.85 -10.01
CA THR A 36 8.39 -2.59 -9.29
C THR A 36 7.19 -2.70 -8.37
N ALA A 37 7.41 -2.35 -7.11
CA ALA A 37 6.36 -2.27 -6.10
C ALA A 37 6.49 -0.95 -5.34
N ARG A 38 5.39 -0.54 -4.72
CA ARG A 38 5.32 0.62 -3.85
C ARG A 38 5.04 0.19 -2.43
N LEU A 39 5.76 0.78 -1.49
CA LEU A 39 5.63 0.52 -0.06
C LEU A 39 5.33 1.84 0.64
N ASP A 40 4.27 1.83 1.45
CA ASP A 40 3.85 2.97 2.25
C ASP A 40 3.50 2.58 3.67
N LEU A 41 3.58 3.54 4.59
CA LEU A 41 3.10 3.40 5.94
C LEU A 41 1.95 4.39 6.15
N PHE A 42 0.78 3.86 6.42
CA PHE A 42 -0.42 4.64 6.65
C PHE A 42 -0.74 4.69 8.14
N ARG A 43 -1.18 5.85 8.62
CA ARG A 43 -1.69 6.01 9.99
C ARG A 43 -3.18 6.30 9.97
N VAL A 44 -3.91 5.62 10.84
CA VAL A 44 -5.32 5.89 11.13
C VAL A 44 -5.41 6.33 12.58
N ILE A 45 -5.96 7.52 12.80
CA ILE A 45 -6.25 8.03 14.14
C ILE A 45 -7.75 7.88 14.37
N ARG A 46 -8.13 7.13 15.40
CA ARG A 46 -9.52 7.03 15.86
C ARG A 46 -9.63 7.57 17.27
N GLN A 47 -10.51 8.54 17.48
CA GLN A 47 -10.86 9.02 18.80
C GLN A 47 -11.83 8.04 19.46
N SER A 48 -11.62 7.75 20.75
CA SER A 48 -12.58 7.01 21.55
C SER A 48 -13.82 7.87 21.81
N GLU A 49 -15.01 7.32 21.58
CA GLU A 49 -16.28 8.04 21.81
C GLU A 49 -16.55 8.30 23.29
N LEU A 50 -15.89 7.54 24.18
CA LEU A 50 -16.15 7.53 25.63
C LEU A 50 -14.98 8.05 26.48
N SER A 51 -13.86 8.44 25.84
CA SER A 51 -12.66 8.92 26.53
C SER A 51 -11.91 9.96 25.69
N PHE A 52 -11.11 10.83 26.32
CA PHE A 52 -10.18 11.75 25.64
C PHE A 52 -8.94 11.03 25.06
N VAL A 53 -9.12 9.79 24.63
CA VAL A 53 -8.05 8.89 24.19
C VAL A 53 -8.14 8.69 22.68
N HIS A 54 -7.00 8.72 22.02
CA HIS A 54 -6.82 8.49 20.60
C HIS A 54 -6.05 7.20 20.37
N TYR A 55 -6.61 6.33 19.54
CA TYR A 55 -5.93 5.14 19.03
C TYR A 55 -5.28 5.48 17.70
N VAL A 56 -3.96 5.31 17.62
CA VAL A 56 -3.19 5.51 16.39
C VAL A 56 -2.73 4.16 15.90
N THR A 57 -3.36 3.68 14.83
CA THR A 57 -2.99 2.43 14.19
C THR A 57 -2.13 2.72 12.97
N TRP A 58 -0.98 2.06 12.92
CA TRP A 58 -0.06 2.10 11.78
C TRP A 58 -0.25 0.84 10.95
N THR A 59 -0.39 1.00 9.63
CA THR A 59 -0.60 -0.08 8.68
C THR A 59 0.36 0.08 7.51
N LEU A 60 1.13 -0.95 7.23
CA LEU A 60 2.02 -1.04 6.08
C LEU A 60 1.23 -1.55 4.88
N TYR A 61 1.46 -0.94 3.72
CA TYR A 61 0.89 -1.36 2.45
C TYR A 61 2.01 -1.61 1.45
N VAL A 62 2.03 -2.81 0.87
CA VAL A 62 2.81 -3.11 -0.34
C VAL A 62 1.83 -3.21 -1.49
N THR A 63 2.05 -2.44 -2.54
CA THR A 63 1.19 -2.44 -3.73
C THR A 63 2.01 -2.55 -5.01
N ALA A 64 1.53 -3.31 -5.99
CA ALA A 64 2.15 -3.40 -7.30
C ALA A 64 1.08 -3.44 -8.38
N TRP A 65 1.36 -2.76 -9.49
CA TRP A 65 0.44 -2.65 -10.61
C TRP A 65 0.93 -3.49 -11.78
N ASP A 66 0.05 -4.33 -12.29
CA ASP A 66 0.22 -5.08 -13.52
C ASP A 66 -0.55 -4.40 -14.67
N PRO A 67 0.14 -3.70 -15.58
CA PRO A 67 -0.52 -3.03 -16.69
C PRO A 67 -1.02 -4.01 -17.77
N GLU A 68 -0.49 -5.23 -17.85
CA GLU A 68 -0.91 -6.22 -18.86
C GLU A 68 -2.24 -6.85 -18.49
N ARG A 69 -2.43 -7.13 -17.19
CA ARG A 69 -3.67 -7.71 -16.66
C ARG A 69 -4.66 -6.67 -16.13
N GLY A 70 -4.21 -5.43 -15.92
CA GLY A 70 -5.01 -4.41 -15.23
C GLY A 70 -5.23 -4.77 -13.76
N THR A 71 -4.26 -5.40 -13.09
CA THR A 71 -4.41 -5.92 -11.73
C THR A 71 -3.57 -5.12 -10.73
N LEU A 72 -4.19 -4.69 -9.65
CA LEU A 72 -3.52 -4.15 -8.47
C LEU A 72 -3.34 -5.28 -7.45
N TYR A 73 -2.10 -5.66 -7.20
CA TYR A 73 -1.74 -6.56 -6.11
C TYR A 73 -1.46 -5.76 -4.85
N GLU A 74 -2.01 -6.19 -3.71
CA GLU A 74 -1.93 -5.50 -2.43
C GLU A 74 -1.60 -6.49 -1.30
N TYR A 75 -0.66 -6.13 -0.43
CA TYR A 75 -0.43 -6.78 0.85
C TYR A 75 -0.50 -5.71 1.94
N GLN A 76 -1.20 -6.02 3.04
CA GLN A 76 -1.33 -5.13 4.19
C GLN A 76 -0.86 -5.82 5.47
N GLU A 77 -0.16 -5.06 6.31
CA GLU A 77 0.30 -5.53 7.61
C GLU A 77 0.05 -4.47 8.69
N ALA A 78 -0.55 -4.87 9.81
CA ALA A 78 -0.67 -4.00 10.97
C ALA A 78 0.72 -3.85 11.63
N ALA A 79 1.25 -2.63 11.63
CA ALA A 79 2.57 -2.31 12.16
C ALA A 79 2.55 -1.90 13.65
N GLY A 80 1.36 -1.72 14.23
CA GLY A 80 1.15 -1.48 15.65
C GLY A 80 0.00 -0.50 15.91
N THR A 81 -0.51 -0.51 17.14
CA THR A 81 -1.45 0.52 17.63
C THR A 81 -0.88 1.15 18.88
N THR A 82 -0.82 2.48 18.90
CA THR A 82 -0.46 3.25 20.09
C THR A 82 -1.67 4.00 20.63
N VAL A 83 -1.64 4.29 21.91
CA VAL A 83 -2.72 4.98 22.63
C VAL A 83 -2.17 6.30 23.14
N SER A 84 -2.83 7.41 22.82
CA SER A 84 -2.43 8.75 23.27
C SER A 84 -3.60 9.47 23.93
N THR A 85 -3.36 10.11 25.07
CA THR A 85 -4.29 11.03 25.73
C THR A 85 -4.15 12.47 25.25
N ASP A 86 -3.02 12.80 24.63
CA ASP A 86 -2.81 14.12 24.03
C ASP A 86 -3.48 14.19 22.65
N PRO A 87 -4.00 15.37 22.25
CA PRO A 87 -4.39 15.63 20.88
C PRO A 87 -3.14 15.43 20.02
N LEU A 88 -3.08 14.29 19.33
CA LEU A 88 -1.94 13.98 18.48
C LEU A 88 -1.83 15.08 17.43
N ALA A 89 -0.77 15.89 17.55
CA ALA A 89 -0.35 16.75 16.47
C ALA A 89 -0.14 15.89 15.21
N GLU A 90 -0.31 16.48 14.03
CA GLU A 90 0.04 15.82 12.76
C GLU A 90 1.51 15.34 12.73
N ASP A 91 2.34 15.79 13.68
CA ASP A 91 3.73 15.39 13.90
C ASP A 91 3.92 14.28 14.96
N ALA A 92 2.86 13.53 15.30
CA ALA A 92 2.99 12.35 16.15
C ALA A 92 4.14 11.47 15.63
N VAL A 93 5.23 11.42 16.40
CA VAL A 93 6.48 10.78 16.01
C VAL A 93 6.16 9.34 15.59
N GLU A 94 6.43 9.02 14.33
CA GLU A 94 6.29 7.67 13.81
C GLU A 94 7.06 6.73 14.75
N PRO A 95 6.38 5.75 15.38
CA PRO A 95 7.05 4.91 16.35
C PRO A 95 8.17 4.15 15.65
N LEU A 96 9.26 3.90 16.39
CA LEU A 96 10.44 3.24 15.85
C LEU A 96 10.11 1.85 15.26
N ALA A 97 9.14 1.13 15.85
CA ALA A 97 8.76 -0.21 15.44
C ALA A 97 8.14 -0.28 14.02
N PRO A 98 7.08 0.50 13.67
CA PRO A 98 6.58 0.59 12.29
C PRO A 98 7.65 0.95 11.26
N ARG A 99 8.56 1.87 11.60
CA ARG A 99 9.62 2.31 10.71
C ARG A 99 10.65 1.19 10.43
N GLN A 100 11.11 0.51 11.48
CA GLN A 100 11.99 -0.65 11.32
C GLN A 100 11.34 -1.76 10.51
N ARG A 101 10.02 -1.95 10.68
CA ARG A 101 9.26 -2.94 9.91
C ARG A 101 9.18 -2.56 8.42
N LEU A 102 8.92 -1.29 8.10
CA LEU A 102 8.95 -0.77 6.73
C LEU A 102 10.31 -1.02 6.07
N GLU A 103 11.42 -0.72 6.76
CA GLU A 103 12.77 -0.94 6.23
C GLU A 103 13.09 -2.43 6.05
N THR A 104 12.59 -3.29 6.94
CA THR A 104 12.73 -4.75 6.82
C THR A 104 12.01 -5.28 5.59
N LEU A 105 10.76 -4.88 5.37
CA LEU A 105 10.00 -5.26 4.18
C LEU A 105 10.69 -4.75 2.91
N ARG A 106 11.11 -3.48 2.91
CA ARG A 106 11.82 -2.88 1.79
C ARG A 106 13.07 -3.68 1.42
N ARG A 107 13.92 -4.01 2.40
CA ARG A 107 15.14 -4.80 2.17
C ARG A 107 14.81 -6.16 1.58
N ARG A 108 13.81 -6.85 2.14
CA ARG A 108 13.40 -8.18 1.67
C ARG A 108 12.93 -8.18 0.21
N MET A 109 12.20 -7.14 -0.19
CA MET A 109 11.78 -6.97 -1.59
C MET A 109 12.97 -6.67 -2.50
N GLN A 110 13.92 -5.84 -2.05
CA GLN A 110 15.13 -5.53 -2.80
C GLN A 110 16.04 -6.75 -2.97
N GLU A 111 16.14 -7.62 -1.96
CA GLU A 111 16.86 -8.91 -2.04
C GLU A 111 16.27 -9.82 -3.12
N GLN A 112 14.96 -9.75 -3.34
CA GLN A 112 14.25 -10.48 -4.41
C GLN A 112 14.28 -9.75 -5.77
N SER A 113 15.15 -8.75 -5.93
CA SER A 113 15.28 -7.94 -7.15
C SER A 113 13.99 -7.20 -7.53
N ILE A 114 13.21 -6.75 -6.54
CA ILE A 114 12.06 -5.86 -6.74
C ILE A 114 12.46 -4.43 -6.35
N GLU A 115 12.30 -3.51 -7.29
CA GLU A 115 12.45 -2.08 -7.05
C GLU A 115 11.32 -1.58 -6.17
N VAL A 116 11.67 -1.01 -5.00
CA VAL A 116 10.70 -0.46 -4.06
C VAL A 116 10.69 1.05 -4.15
N ARG A 117 9.53 1.60 -4.52
CA ARG A 117 9.24 3.05 -4.50
C ARG A 117 8.36 3.41 -3.30
N ARG A 118 8.37 4.68 -2.91
CA ARG A 118 7.44 5.20 -1.89
C ARG A 118 6.03 5.42 -2.47
N GLY A 119 5.03 5.45 -1.60
CA GLY A 119 3.64 5.66 -1.97
C GLY A 119 2.88 4.35 -2.08
N ARG A 120 1.66 4.43 -2.61
CA ARG A 120 0.83 3.28 -2.94
C ARG A 120 0.16 3.48 -4.29
N PHE A 121 -0.20 2.38 -4.94
CA PHE A 121 -1.17 2.44 -6.03
C PHE A 121 -2.57 2.39 -5.42
N VAL A 122 -3.44 3.27 -5.90
CA VAL A 122 -4.87 3.27 -5.56
C VAL A 122 -5.62 3.08 -6.86
N ILE A 123 -6.58 2.16 -6.86
CA ILE A 123 -7.57 2.15 -7.93
C ILE A 123 -8.49 3.34 -7.66
N GLN A 124 -8.43 4.34 -8.53
CA GLN A 124 -9.48 5.36 -8.58
C GLN A 124 -10.69 4.68 -9.20
N THR A 125 -11.60 4.20 -8.36
CA THR A 125 -12.99 4.01 -8.78
C THR A 125 -13.57 5.41 -8.98
N ASP A 126 -13.39 5.97 -10.16
CA ASP A 126 -14.21 7.10 -10.59
C ASP A 126 -15.64 6.57 -10.76
N GLY A 127 -16.55 7.06 -9.91
CA GLY A 127 -17.98 6.75 -10.02
C GLY A 127 -18.65 6.33 -8.72
N ALA A 128 -18.94 7.29 -7.85
CA ALA A 128 -20.25 7.47 -7.19
C ALA A 128 -20.15 8.51 -6.07
N ASP A 129 -20.32 9.79 -6.41
CA ASP A 129 -21.06 10.71 -5.55
C ASP A 129 -21.83 11.64 -6.49
N GLY A 130 -23.16 11.55 -6.44
CA GLY A 130 -24.11 12.34 -7.20
C GLY A 130 -24.99 13.15 -6.27
#